data_AF-A0A5C8BKZ4-F1
#
_entry.id   AF-A0A5C8BKZ4-F1
#
_cell.length_a   1.000
_cell.length_b   1.000
_cell.length_c   1.000
_cell.angle_alpha   90.00
_cell.angle_beta   90.00
_cell.angle_gamma   90.00
#
_symmetry.space_group_name_H-M   'P 1'
#
loop_
_entity.id
_entity.type
_entity.pdbx_description
1 polymer ?
#
loop_
_entity_poly.entity_id
_entity_poly.type
_entity_poly.pdbx_seq_one_letter_code
_entity_poly.pdbx_strand_id
1 'polypeptide(L)'
;MLKRTLACALFAITGHAYSADIQVTTLVDEDKDDAVCSLREAVEFINKRNQTAFENGYHGCGNKEASSIIVLERDKQYTLNKALEIKSAMTIMTASSGDFRDDKKGIHNATIKMIGTERLFLINDGSVENALISVMFNELNLQGSATKMNDGGLIYNREALNIQYSRLMGGNAVRGGAIYNAGILSDAQKTAGIVLISNSILQSNKADQGAVIYTEMPIYNISHSVIRDNEVIASSTGALIFTQTGFTDETIGTALLTRTSGIRNSTIFHNKGGYVANIREGMIFNNVTMIKNAAGLYLQAANWNVPASGTTTTSSVPSAYVSNNIRSLA
;
A
#
# COMPACT_ATOMS: atom_id res chain seq x y z
N MET A 1 20.61 -61.07 -28.62
CA MET A 1 20.86 -60.60 -27.24
C MET A 1 21.89 -59.49 -27.29
N LEU A 2 21.50 -58.24 -27.01
CA LEU A 2 22.41 -57.11 -26.87
C LEU A 2 21.90 -56.27 -25.68
N LYS A 3 22.57 -56.40 -24.53
CA LYS A 3 22.24 -55.63 -23.32
C LYS A 3 22.80 -54.23 -23.48
N ARG A 4 21.92 -53.23 -23.65
CA ARG A 4 22.28 -51.80 -23.56
C ARG A 4 22.09 -51.34 -22.12
N THR A 5 23.18 -51.28 -21.37
CA THR A 5 23.25 -50.56 -20.09
C THR A 5 23.17 -49.06 -20.37
N LEU A 6 22.02 -48.47 -20.04
CA LEU A 6 21.82 -47.02 -20.00
C LEU A 6 22.48 -46.52 -18.70
N ALA A 7 23.66 -45.92 -18.82
CA ALA A 7 24.24 -45.15 -17.73
C ALA A 7 23.49 -43.81 -17.65
N CYS A 8 22.63 -43.65 -16.64
CA CYS A 8 22.11 -42.33 -16.26
C CYS A 8 23.25 -41.55 -15.62
N ALA A 9 23.93 -40.73 -16.42
CA ALA A 9 24.80 -39.68 -15.91
C ALA A 9 23.94 -38.73 -15.07
N LEU A 10 24.23 -38.70 -13.77
CA LEU A 10 23.69 -37.72 -12.84
C LEU A 10 24.27 -36.36 -13.24
N PHE A 11 23.51 -35.57 -14.00
CA PHE A 11 23.82 -34.16 -14.19
C PHE A 11 23.69 -33.49 -12.82
N ALA A 12 24.84 -33.19 -12.20
CA ALA A 12 24.92 -32.23 -11.12
C ALA A 12 24.53 -30.86 -11.70
N ILE A 13 23.23 -30.58 -11.70
CA ILE A 13 22.74 -29.23 -11.88
C ILE A 13 23.27 -28.48 -10.66
N THR A 14 24.23 -27.60 -10.89
CA THR A 14 24.64 -26.60 -9.91
C THR A 14 23.41 -25.76 -9.59
N GLY A 15 22.73 -26.16 -8.52
CA GLY A 15 21.62 -25.41 -7.96
C GLY A 15 22.13 -24.01 -7.68
N HIS A 16 21.59 -23.03 -8.38
CA HIS A 16 21.68 -21.66 -7.93
C HIS A 16 21.07 -21.68 -6.53
N ALA A 17 21.84 -21.27 -5.52
CA ALA A 17 21.31 -21.11 -4.18
C ALA A 17 20.22 -20.05 -4.26
N TYR A 18 18.98 -20.49 -4.49
CA TYR A 18 17.83 -19.62 -4.35
C TYR A 18 17.73 -19.33 -2.87
N SER A 19 17.95 -18.06 -2.55
CA SER A 19 17.67 -17.46 -1.26
C SER A 19 16.27 -17.89 -0.82
N ALA A 20 16.16 -18.57 0.33
CA ALA A 20 14.88 -19.08 0.81
C ALA A 20 14.02 -17.93 1.36
N ASP A 21 12.71 -17.96 1.06
CA ASP A 21 11.75 -17.04 1.64
C ASP A 21 11.54 -17.32 3.13
N ILE A 22 11.29 -16.27 3.92
CA ILE A 22 11.10 -16.36 5.36
C ILE A 22 9.67 -16.83 5.63
N GLN A 23 9.51 -18.04 6.14
CA GLN A 23 8.22 -18.60 6.53
C GLN A 23 7.89 -18.21 7.96
N VAL A 24 6.75 -17.55 8.17
CA VAL A 24 6.23 -17.31 9.52
C VAL A 24 5.57 -18.59 10.02
N THR A 25 6.00 -19.08 11.19
CA THR A 25 5.57 -20.38 11.75
C THR A 25 4.70 -20.25 13.00
N THR A 26 4.50 -19.03 13.51
CA THR A 26 3.52 -18.74 14.59
C THR A 26 2.52 -17.66 14.20
N LEU A 27 1.32 -17.78 14.74
CA LEU A 27 0.23 -16.81 14.58
C LEU A 27 0.24 -15.71 15.65
N VAL A 28 1.05 -15.90 16.68
CA VAL A 28 1.15 -15.01 17.84
C VAL A 28 2.19 -13.94 17.57
N ASP A 29 1.90 -12.75 18.07
CA ASP A 29 2.87 -11.67 18.10
C ASP A 29 3.83 -11.83 19.29
N GLU A 30 5.06 -12.21 19.00
CA GLU A 30 6.10 -12.42 20.00
C GLU A 30 7.48 -12.01 19.46
N ASP A 31 8.42 -11.86 20.39
CA ASP A 31 9.83 -11.64 20.11
C ASP A 31 10.60 -12.42 21.18
N LYS A 32 10.90 -13.68 20.89
CA LYS A 32 11.44 -14.67 21.82
C LYS A 32 12.53 -15.46 21.13
N ASP A 33 13.66 -15.63 21.82
CA ASP A 33 14.75 -16.46 21.31
C ASP A 33 14.38 -17.96 21.36
N ASP A 34 13.66 -18.41 20.34
CA ASP A 34 13.29 -19.79 20.12
C ASP A 34 13.38 -20.18 18.62
N ALA A 35 12.89 -21.38 18.28
CA ALA A 35 12.97 -21.92 16.91
C ALA A 35 11.75 -21.56 16.05
N VAL A 36 10.85 -20.72 16.55
CA VAL A 36 9.58 -20.35 15.93
C VAL A 36 9.71 -18.93 15.40
N CYS A 37 9.30 -18.70 14.15
CA CYS A 37 9.41 -17.40 13.51
C CYS A 37 8.05 -16.71 13.52
N SER A 38 7.92 -15.63 14.27
CA SER A 38 6.76 -14.74 14.22
C SER A 38 6.89 -13.69 13.11
N LEU A 39 5.77 -13.06 12.76
CA LEU A 39 5.77 -11.94 11.81
C LEU A 39 6.63 -10.77 12.32
N ARG A 40 6.67 -10.53 13.64
CA ARG A 40 7.47 -9.45 14.22
C ARG A 40 8.96 -9.72 14.08
N GLU A 41 9.39 -10.92 14.42
CA GLU A 41 10.79 -11.34 14.28
C GLU A 41 11.22 -11.34 12.81
N ALA A 42 10.35 -11.76 11.88
CA ALA A 42 10.66 -11.74 10.45
C ALA A 42 10.89 -10.31 9.92
N VAL A 43 10.05 -9.35 10.33
CA VAL A 43 10.23 -7.93 9.97
C VAL A 43 11.51 -7.37 10.60
N GLU A 44 11.75 -7.67 11.88
CA GLU A 44 12.92 -7.20 12.62
C GLU A 44 14.22 -7.74 12.01
N PHE A 45 14.23 -9.02 11.64
CA PHE A 45 15.30 -9.66 10.91
C PHE A 45 15.64 -8.88 9.63
N ILE A 46 14.68 -8.64 8.75
CA ILE A 46 14.94 -7.95 7.48
C ILE A 46 15.45 -6.52 7.72
N ASN A 47 14.90 -5.80 8.70
CA ASN A 47 15.35 -4.46 9.05
C ASN A 47 16.81 -4.42 9.51
N LYS A 48 17.30 -5.49 10.14
CA LYS A 48 18.63 -5.55 10.76
C LYS A 48 19.62 -6.49 10.07
N ARG A 49 19.22 -7.19 9.00
CA ARG A 49 20.01 -8.26 8.35
C ARG A 49 21.42 -7.87 7.91
N ASN A 50 21.67 -6.57 7.68
CA ASN A 50 23.00 -6.07 7.29
C ASN A 50 23.98 -5.99 8.48
N GLN A 51 23.50 -6.22 9.71
CA GLN A 51 24.33 -6.25 10.91
C GLN A 51 24.83 -7.67 11.16
N THR A 52 26.11 -7.80 11.52
CA THR A 52 26.76 -9.11 11.75
C THR A 52 26.03 -10.00 12.74
N ALA A 53 25.37 -9.40 13.75
CA ALA A 53 24.59 -10.14 14.75
C ALA A 53 23.39 -10.91 14.17
N PHE A 54 22.97 -10.60 12.94
CA PHE A 54 21.79 -11.18 12.28
C PHE A 54 22.18 -12.12 11.13
N GLU A 55 23.47 -12.37 10.89
CA GLU A 55 23.90 -13.22 9.76
C GLU A 55 23.36 -14.66 9.84
N ASN A 56 23.12 -15.16 11.05
CA ASN A 56 22.61 -16.51 11.29
C ASN A 56 21.09 -16.56 11.52
N GLY A 57 20.39 -15.45 11.26
CA GLY A 57 18.95 -15.31 11.51
C GLY A 57 18.65 -14.53 12.78
N TYR A 58 17.36 -14.43 13.10
CA TYR A 58 16.86 -13.78 14.30
C TYR A 58 15.67 -14.56 14.84
N HIS A 59 15.80 -15.15 16.02
CA HIS A 59 14.70 -15.80 16.75
C HIS A 59 13.88 -16.73 15.84
N GLY A 60 14.54 -17.73 15.25
CA GLY A 60 13.90 -18.68 14.33
C GLY A 60 13.64 -18.17 12.90
N CYS A 61 13.82 -16.88 12.62
CA CYS A 61 13.58 -16.28 11.30
C CYS A 61 14.87 -16.10 10.48
N GLY A 62 14.88 -16.67 9.28
CA GLY A 62 15.84 -16.34 8.21
C GLY A 62 17.31 -16.62 8.52
N ASN A 63 18.19 -16.11 7.65
CA ASN A 63 19.64 -16.01 7.79
C ASN A 63 20.17 -15.05 6.69
N LYS A 64 21.47 -14.79 6.63
CA LYS A 64 22.06 -13.85 5.63
C LYS A 64 21.74 -14.19 4.17
N GLU A 65 21.39 -15.44 3.89
CA GLU A 65 21.02 -15.93 2.56
C GLU A 65 19.50 -15.92 2.35
N ALA A 66 18.68 -15.49 3.32
CA ALA A 66 17.23 -15.41 3.20
C ALA A 66 16.78 -14.22 2.37
N SER A 67 15.65 -14.39 1.68
CA SER A 67 15.13 -13.36 0.78
C SER A 67 14.49 -12.22 1.60
N SER A 68 14.15 -11.12 0.94
CA SER A 68 13.33 -10.06 1.56
C SER A 68 11.83 -10.36 1.49
N ILE A 69 11.44 -11.63 1.35
CA ILE A 69 10.04 -12.06 1.20
C ILE A 69 9.62 -12.82 2.46
N ILE A 70 8.60 -12.31 3.14
CA ILE A 70 7.93 -12.94 4.27
C ILE A 70 6.66 -13.61 3.74
N VAL A 71 6.52 -14.90 4.01
CA VAL A 71 5.40 -15.72 3.55
C VAL A 71 4.53 -16.13 4.72
N LEU A 72 3.23 -15.88 4.57
CA LEU A 72 2.18 -16.22 5.53
C LEU A 72 1.32 -17.35 4.99
N GLU A 73 0.99 -18.34 5.82
CA GLU A 73 0.04 -19.38 5.47
C GLU A 73 -1.35 -18.82 5.09
N ARG A 74 -1.96 -19.43 4.06
CA ARG A 74 -3.31 -19.11 3.57
C ARG A 74 -4.36 -19.25 4.66
N ASP A 75 -5.34 -18.35 4.63
CA ASP A 75 -6.51 -18.36 5.53
C ASP A 75 -6.18 -18.35 7.03
N LYS A 76 -4.94 -18.04 7.43
CA LYS A 76 -4.53 -17.90 8.83
C LYS A 76 -4.65 -16.46 9.31
N GLN A 77 -4.83 -16.28 10.62
CA GLN A 77 -4.88 -14.99 11.26
C GLN A 77 -3.68 -14.80 12.18
N TYR A 78 -2.80 -13.87 11.82
CA TYR A 78 -1.66 -13.40 12.59
C TYR A 78 -2.08 -12.20 13.42
N THR A 79 -1.86 -12.26 14.72
CA THR A 79 -2.17 -11.15 15.62
C THR A 79 -0.99 -10.21 15.76
N LEU A 80 -1.23 -8.95 16.12
CA LEU A 80 -0.23 -7.95 16.47
C LEU A 80 -0.65 -7.21 17.74
N ASN A 81 0.22 -7.16 18.74
CA ASN A 81 0.06 -6.38 19.97
C ASN A 81 0.58 -4.95 19.80
N LYS A 82 1.53 -4.73 18.90
CA LYS A 82 2.12 -3.43 18.56
C LYS A 82 2.34 -3.29 17.07
N ALA A 83 2.53 -2.06 16.60
CA ALA A 83 2.90 -1.80 15.21
C ALA A 83 4.18 -2.55 14.83
N LEU A 84 4.27 -2.91 13.55
CA LEU A 84 5.50 -3.36 12.92
C LEU A 84 6.16 -2.18 12.24
N GLU A 85 7.41 -1.89 12.62
CA GLU A 85 8.22 -0.87 11.97
C GLU A 85 8.91 -1.50 10.75
N ILE A 86 8.71 -0.94 9.56
CA ILE A 86 9.36 -1.37 8.33
C ILE A 86 10.35 -0.28 7.91
N LYS A 87 11.65 -0.62 7.97
CA LYS A 87 12.79 0.28 7.70
C LYS A 87 13.64 -0.21 6.53
N SER A 88 13.25 -1.32 5.90
CA SER A 88 13.97 -1.92 4.78
C SER A 88 12.99 -2.49 3.75
N ALA A 89 13.44 -2.57 2.50
CA ALA A 89 12.62 -3.09 1.42
C ALA A 89 12.24 -4.57 1.65
N MET A 90 10.95 -4.88 1.56
CA MET A 90 10.42 -6.22 1.80
C MET A 90 9.07 -6.46 1.11
N THR A 91 8.77 -7.73 0.89
CA THR A 91 7.45 -8.22 0.49
C THR A 91 6.86 -9.04 1.63
N ILE A 92 5.62 -8.75 2.00
CA ILE A 92 4.82 -9.61 2.87
C ILE A 92 3.68 -10.16 2.02
N MET A 93 3.59 -11.48 1.91
CA MET A 93 2.60 -12.11 1.06
C MET A 93 2.02 -13.39 1.65
N THR A 94 0.83 -13.73 1.19
CA THR A 94 0.26 -15.05 1.45
C THR A 94 0.91 -16.11 0.56
N ALA A 95 1.07 -17.31 1.10
CA ALA A 95 1.60 -18.47 0.39
C ALA A 95 0.78 -18.79 -0.88
N SER A 96 1.50 -19.19 -1.93
CA SER A 96 0.92 -19.72 -3.17
C SER A 96 0.03 -20.93 -2.89
N SER A 97 -1.03 -21.14 -3.67
CA SER A 97 -1.91 -22.32 -3.52
C SER A 97 -1.23 -23.63 -3.88
N GLY A 98 -0.12 -23.59 -4.64
CA GLY A 98 0.48 -24.78 -5.26
C GLY A 98 -0.32 -25.33 -6.44
N ASP A 99 -1.51 -24.80 -6.72
CA ASP A 99 -2.34 -25.23 -7.84
C ASP A 99 -1.76 -24.75 -9.17
N PHE A 100 -1.81 -25.61 -10.19
CA PHE A 100 -1.32 -25.31 -11.54
C PHE A 100 -2.03 -24.13 -12.22
N ARG A 101 -3.20 -23.70 -11.71
CA ARG A 101 -3.94 -22.52 -12.13
C ARG A 101 -4.57 -21.83 -10.92
N ASP A 102 -3.83 -20.91 -10.31
CA ASP A 102 -4.34 -20.04 -9.25
C ASP A 102 -4.95 -18.75 -9.85
N ASP A 103 -6.18 -18.86 -10.38
CA ASP A 103 -6.95 -17.72 -10.89
C ASP A 103 -7.72 -16.97 -9.80
N LYS A 104 -7.58 -17.38 -8.53
CA LYS A 104 -8.35 -16.91 -7.37
C LYS A 104 -7.55 -16.01 -6.45
N LYS A 105 -6.87 -15.02 -7.03
CA LYS A 105 -6.10 -14.03 -6.27
C LYS A 105 -6.98 -13.22 -5.33
N GLY A 106 -6.53 -13.04 -4.10
CA GLY A 106 -7.22 -12.22 -3.10
C GLY A 106 -8.35 -12.92 -2.33
N ILE A 107 -8.56 -14.23 -2.56
CA ILE A 107 -9.61 -15.00 -1.88
C ILE A 107 -9.11 -15.59 -0.56
N HIS A 108 -7.95 -16.25 -0.57
CA HIS A 108 -7.41 -17.03 0.54
C HIS A 108 -6.35 -16.30 1.36
N ASN A 109 -6.57 -15.00 1.55
CA ASN A 109 -5.59 -14.10 2.14
C ASN A 109 -5.32 -14.46 3.61
N ALA A 110 -4.04 -14.50 3.99
CA ALA A 110 -3.65 -14.37 5.38
C ALA A 110 -4.17 -13.05 5.95
N THR A 111 -4.62 -13.09 7.21
CA THR A 111 -5.15 -11.93 7.93
C THR A 111 -4.14 -11.47 8.96
N ILE A 112 -3.76 -10.19 8.91
CA ILE A 112 -2.93 -9.55 9.93
C ILE A 112 -3.86 -8.62 10.73
N LYS A 113 -4.02 -8.93 12.02
CA LYS A 113 -5.02 -8.30 12.89
C LYS A 113 -4.36 -7.62 14.08
N MET A 114 -4.64 -6.34 14.26
CA MET A 114 -4.26 -5.62 15.46
C MET A 114 -5.18 -6.01 16.61
N ILE A 115 -4.59 -6.55 17.68
CA ILE A 115 -5.25 -6.76 18.98
C ILE A 115 -4.82 -5.71 20.01
N GLY A 116 -3.69 -5.04 19.78
CA GLY A 116 -3.27 -3.88 20.55
C GLY A 116 -4.01 -2.59 20.19
N THR A 117 -3.47 -1.47 20.66
CA THR A 117 -4.07 -0.13 20.49
C THR A 117 -3.38 0.71 19.42
N GLU A 118 -2.54 0.10 18.58
CA GLU A 118 -1.73 0.80 17.58
C GLU A 118 -2.26 0.56 16.15
N ARG A 119 -1.54 1.08 15.16
CA ARG A 119 -1.71 0.73 13.73
C ARG A 119 -0.95 -0.56 13.42
N LEU A 120 -1.24 -1.21 12.29
CA LEU A 120 -0.53 -2.43 11.89
C LEU A 120 0.92 -2.14 11.50
N PHE A 121 1.13 -1.12 10.65
CA PHE A 121 2.44 -0.86 10.06
C PHE A 121 2.84 0.62 10.16
N LEU A 122 4.11 0.84 10.53
CA LEU A 122 4.82 2.10 10.39
C LEU A 122 5.92 1.90 9.35
N ILE A 123 5.71 2.42 8.14
CA ILE A 123 6.64 2.27 7.02
C ILE A 123 7.38 3.60 6.83
N ASN A 124 8.62 3.64 7.32
CA ASN A 124 9.44 4.85 7.34
C ASN A 124 10.91 4.45 7.63
N ASP A 125 11.82 4.73 6.70
CA ASP A 125 13.25 4.51 6.90
C ASP A 125 13.92 5.64 7.73
N GLY A 126 13.17 6.73 7.98
CA GLY A 126 13.62 7.91 8.72
C GLY A 126 14.34 8.95 7.86
N SER A 127 14.50 8.71 6.56
CA SER A 127 15.15 9.60 5.61
C SER A 127 14.13 10.34 4.75
N VAL A 128 14.46 11.60 4.44
CA VAL A 128 13.71 12.44 3.48
C VAL A 128 14.51 12.73 2.21
N GLU A 129 15.72 12.19 2.15
CA GLU A 129 16.74 12.43 1.12
C GLU A 129 17.07 11.18 0.32
N ASN A 130 17.06 10.02 0.98
CA ASN A 130 17.35 8.74 0.33
C ASN A 130 16.20 8.33 -0.58
N ALA A 131 16.52 7.48 -1.56
CA ALA A 131 15.50 6.82 -2.35
C ALA A 131 14.56 6.02 -1.43
N LEU A 132 13.25 6.08 -1.72
CA LEU A 132 12.24 5.37 -0.95
C LEU A 132 12.51 3.87 -0.93
N ILE A 133 12.32 3.23 0.22
CA ILE A 133 12.30 1.77 0.26
C ILE A 133 11.02 1.24 -0.38
N SER A 134 11.12 0.09 -1.06
CA SER A 134 9.98 -0.56 -1.70
C SER A 134 9.38 -1.61 -0.77
N VAL A 135 8.10 -1.44 -0.42
CA VAL A 135 7.34 -2.36 0.42
C VAL A 135 6.14 -2.88 -0.34
N MET A 136 5.99 -4.20 -0.40
CA MET A 136 4.90 -4.86 -1.12
C MET A 136 4.05 -5.71 -0.18
N PHE A 137 2.74 -5.51 -0.22
CA PHE A 137 1.74 -6.33 0.43
C PHE A 137 0.90 -7.03 -0.64
N ASN A 138 0.92 -8.36 -0.65
CA ASN A 138 0.22 -9.14 -1.66
C ASN A 138 -0.68 -10.21 -1.02
N GLU A 139 -1.96 -10.20 -1.40
CA GLU A 139 -2.96 -11.15 -0.91
C GLU A 139 -3.09 -11.13 0.63
N LEU A 140 -3.20 -9.95 1.25
CA LEU A 140 -3.37 -9.81 2.69
C LEU A 140 -4.74 -9.25 3.08
N ASN A 141 -5.30 -9.67 4.21
CA ASN A 141 -6.38 -8.97 4.89
C ASN A 141 -5.76 -8.19 6.06
N LEU A 142 -5.82 -6.87 6.03
CA LEU A 142 -5.34 -5.99 7.09
C LEU A 142 -6.51 -5.53 7.94
N GLN A 143 -6.53 -5.93 9.20
CA GLN A 143 -7.62 -5.64 10.13
C GLN A 143 -7.14 -4.79 11.32
N GLY A 144 -7.66 -3.57 11.40
CA GLY A 144 -7.35 -2.61 12.45
C GLY A 144 -8.07 -2.89 13.77
N SER A 145 -7.73 -2.10 14.79
CA SER A 145 -8.44 -2.07 16.08
C SER A 145 -9.51 -0.97 16.09
N ALA A 146 -10.41 -1.00 17.08
CA ALA A 146 -11.37 0.09 17.28
C ALA A 146 -10.72 1.39 17.78
N THR A 147 -9.46 1.35 18.20
CA THR A 147 -8.73 2.50 18.74
C THR A 147 -8.53 3.56 17.68
N LYS A 148 -8.87 4.81 18.01
CA LYS A 148 -8.67 5.94 17.10
C LYS A 148 -7.21 6.41 17.16
N MET A 149 -6.49 6.24 16.06
CA MET A 149 -5.11 6.71 15.89
C MET A 149 -5.07 8.18 15.45
N ASN A 150 -3.91 8.83 15.54
CA ASN A 150 -3.74 10.15 14.90
C ASN A 150 -3.65 10.00 13.38
N ASP A 151 -2.65 9.27 12.90
CA ASP A 151 -2.32 9.18 11.48
C ASP A 151 -2.27 7.72 11.04
N GLY A 152 -3.12 7.27 10.14
CA GLY A 152 -3.05 5.91 9.61
C GLY A 152 -3.62 4.89 10.60
N GLY A 153 -4.91 4.56 10.45
CA GLY A 153 -5.57 3.58 11.32
C GLY A 153 -5.10 2.14 11.06
N LEU A 154 -4.57 1.86 9.85
CA LEU A 154 -3.88 0.61 9.55
C LEU A 154 -2.40 0.85 9.26
N ILE A 155 -2.09 1.84 8.41
CA ILE A 155 -0.74 2.05 7.89
C ILE A 155 -0.39 3.54 7.96
N TYR A 156 0.78 3.84 8.49
CA TYR A 156 1.49 5.07 8.18
C TYR A 156 2.57 4.77 7.15
N ASN A 157 2.57 5.50 6.05
CA ASN A 157 3.52 5.34 4.97
C ASN A 157 4.27 6.66 4.70
N ARG A 158 5.60 6.59 4.66
CA ARG A 158 6.47 7.61 4.07
C ARG A 158 7.29 7.07 2.90
N GLU A 159 7.10 5.80 2.54
CA GLU A 159 7.92 5.06 1.58
C GLU A 159 7.14 4.71 0.31
N ALA A 160 7.68 3.83 -0.53
CA ALA A 160 6.97 3.29 -1.68
C ALA A 160 6.20 2.03 -1.28
N LEU A 161 4.89 2.17 -1.10
CA LEU A 161 3.98 1.11 -0.69
C LEU A 161 3.13 0.61 -1.87
N ASN A 162 3.24 -0.69 -2.18
CA ASN A 162 2.41 -1.37 -3.17
C ASN A 162 1.52 -2.41 -2.49
N ILE A 163 0.21 -2.35 -2.74
CA ILE A 163 -0.78 -3.26 -2.19
C ILE A 163 -1.57 -3.90 -3.33
N GLN A 164 -1.60 -5.22 -3.37
CA GLN A 164 -2.31 -5.98 -4.40
C GLN A 164 -3.19 -7.08 -3.80
N TYR A 165 -4.37 -7.28 -4.39
CA TYR A 165 -5.28 -8.39 -4.05
C TYR A 165 -5.63 -8.45 -2.56
N SER A 166 -5.67 -7.30 -1.89
CA SER A 166 -5.73 -7.22 -0.43
C SER A 166 -7.02 -6.55 0.05
N ARG A 167 -7.33 -6.72 1.34
CA ARG A 167 -8.45 -6.06 2.00
C ARG A 167 -7.94 -5.19 3.13
N LEU A 168 -8.28 -3.91 3.14
CA LEU A 168 -7.93 -2.96 4.21
C LEU A 168 -9.20 -2.60 4.96
N MET A 169 -9.31 -3.05 6.21
CA MET A 169 -10.54 -2.94 6.97
C MET A 169 -10.40 -2.54 8.43
N GLY A 170 -11.39 -1.80 8.91
CA GLY A 170 -11.55 -1.47 10.32
C GLY A 170 -10.50 -0.53 10.88
N GLY A 171 -9.76 0.20 10.04
CA GLY A 171 -8.87 1.26 10.51
C GLY A 171 -9.65 2.45 11.05
N ASN A 172 -9.17 3.07 12.13
CA ASN A 172 -9.80 4.21 12.77
C ASN A 172 -8.75 5.28 13.10
N ALA A 173 -8.86 6.49 12.56
CA ALA A 173 -7.87 7.55 12.76
C ALA A 173 -8.44 8.98 12.77
N VAL A 174 -7.64 9.98 13.11
CA VAL A 174 -7.96 11.39 12.81
C VAL A 174 -7.73 11.64 11.32
N ARG A 175 -6.56 11.23 10.81
CA ARG A 175 -6.16 11.35 9.41
C ARG A 175 -5.82 9.98 8.84
N GLY A 176 -6.46 9.58 7.76
CA GLY A 176 -6.10 8.35 7.06
C GLY A 176 -6.62 7.11 7.78
N GLY A 177 -7.92 6.83 7.68
CA GLY A 177 -8.57 5.73 8.38
C GLY A 177 -7.91 4.38 8.04
N ALA A 178 -7.68 4.10 6.75
CA ALA A 178 -6.80 3.00 6.36
C ALA A 178 -5.33 3.47 6.33
N ILE A 179 -5.01 4.48 5.51
CA ILE A 179 -3.63 4.87 5.24
C ILE A 179 -3.45 6.37 5.45
N TYR A 180 -2.39 6.73 6.18
CA TYR A 180 -1.78 8.06 6.13
C TYR A 180 -0.54 8.00 5.25
N ASN A 181 -0.50 8.79 4.18
CA ASN A 181 0.63 8.89 3.26
C ASN A 181 1.32 10.25 3.44
N ALA A 182 2.54 10.20 3.96
CA ALA A 182 3.32 11.35 4.38
C ALA A 182 4.31 11.81 3.31
N GLY A 183 4.67 13.09 3.35
CA GLY A 183 5.70 13.71 2.54
C GLY A 183 5.14 14.69 1.50
N ILE A 184 5.87 15.78 1.33
CA ILE A 184 5.64 16.82 0.33
C ILE A 184 6.96 17.04 -0.39
N LEU A 185 6.97 16.89 -1.72
CA LEU A 185 8.15 17.21 -2.52
C LEU A 185 8.45 18.71 -2.42
N SER A 186 9.68 19.05 -2.03
CA SER A 186 10.16 20.42 -1.92
C SER A 186 11.69 20.45 -2.06
N ASP A 187 12.29 21.63 -2.14
CA ASP A 187 13.75 21.78 -2.17
C ASP A 187 14.43 21.19 -0.92
N ALA A 188 13.72 21.15 0.21
CA ALA A 188 14.21 20.62 1.49
C ALA A 188 13.81 19.16 1.74
N GLN A 189 12.90 18.58 0.94
CA GLN A 189 12.46 17.20 1.05
C GLN A 189 12.37 16.59 -0.34
N LYS A 190 13.36 15.77 -0.67
CA LYS A 190 13.48 15.19 -2.02
C LYS A 190 12.52 14.04 -2.28
N THR A 191 11.95 13.45 -1.24
CA THR A 191 11.04 12.31 -1.35
C THR A 191 9.73 12.52 -0.61
N ALA A 192 8.67 11.93 -1.18
CA ALA A 192 7.34 11.87 -0.62
C ALA A 192 6.78 10.46 -0.80
N GLY A 193 6.01 9.97 0.17
CA GLY A 193 5.46 8.63 0.18
C GLY A 193 4.56 8.37 -1.03
N ILE A 194 4.64 7.14 -1.54
CA ILE A 194 3.89 6.68 -2.72
C ILE A 194 3.01 5.52 -2.30
N VAL A 195 1.72 5.57 -2.65
CA VAL A 195 0.79 4.47 -2.39
C VAL A 195 0.17 3.97 -3.69
N LEU A 196 0.46 2.73 -4.05
CA LEU A 196 -0.13 2.05 -5.20
C LEU A 196 -1.03 0.91 -4.70
N ILE A 197 -2.31 0.96 -5.04
CA ILE A 197 -3.28 -0.06 -4.63
C ILE A 197 -3.98 -0.60 -5.88
N SER A 198 -3.99 -1.93 -6.02
CA SER A 198 -4.65 -2.58 -7.14
C SER A 198 -5.43 -3.81 -6.71
N ASN A 199 -6.56 -4.08 -7.39
CA ASN A 199 -7.36 -5.29 -7.20
C ASN A 199 -7.76 -5.53 -5.73
N SER A 200 -8.03 -4.46 -4.99
CA SER A 200 -8.16 -4.51 -3.52
C SER A 200 -9.50 -3.94 -3.04
N ILE A 201 -9.84 -4.25 -1.79
CA ILE A 201 -11.06 -3.76 -1.14
C ILE A 201 -10.68 -2.88 0.06
N LEU A 202 -11.14 -1.64 0.07
CA LEU A 202 -10.97 -0.72 1.20
C LEU A 202 -12.33 -0.48 1.83
N GLN A 203 -12.53 -1.04 3.03
CA GLN A 203 -13.86 -1.09 3.64
C GLN A 203 -13.91 -0.84 5.14
N SER A 204 -15.01 -0.27 5.60
CA SER A 204 -15.29 -0.09 7.04
C SER A 204 -14.21 0.69 7.79
N ASN A 205 -13.47 1.56 7.09
CA ASN A 205 -12.47 2.43 7.71
C ASN A 205 -13.11 3.77 8.12
N LYS A 206 -12.60 4.38 9.18
CA LYS A 206 -13.14 5.58 9.79
C LYS A 206 -12.06 6.64 9.98
N ALA A 207 -12.34 7.88 9.61
CA ALA A 207 -11.49 8.99 10.04
C ALA A 207 -12.20 10.33 10.11
N ASP A 208 -11.61 11.32 10.78
CA ASP A 208 -12.08 12.69 10.68
C ASP A 208 -11.85 13.21 9.25
N GLN A 209 -10.67 12.95 8.67
CA GLN A 209 -10.38 13.20 7.26
C GLN A 209 -9.63 12.02 6.62
N GLY A 210 -10.00 11.70 5.37
CA GLY A 210 -9.35 10.63 4.63
C GLY A 210 -9.67 9.25 5.21
N ALA A 211 -10.96 8.89 5.33
CA ALA A 211 -11.35 7.58 5.88
C ALA A 211 -10.65 6.39 5.18
N VAL A 212 -10.35 6.54 3.89
CA VAL A 212 -9.56 5.58 3.11
C VAL A 212 -8.09 6.01 3.12
N ILE A 213 -7.79 7.14 2.48
CA ILE A 213 -6.44 7.70 2.42
C ILE A 213 -6.48 9.16 2.82
N TYR A 214 -5.57 9.55 3.72
CA TYR A 214 -5.13 10.92 3.85
C TYR A 214 -3.73 11.00 3.26
N THR A 215 -3.49 11.95 2.36
CA THR A 215 -2.18 12.13 1.73
C THR A 215 -1.77 13.60 1.78
N GLU A 216 -0.53 13.86 2.14
CA GLU A 216 -0.01 15.24 2.22
C GLU A 216 0.15 15.85 0.81
N MET A 217 0.55 15.02 -0.16
CA MET A 217 0.62 15.33 -1.61
C MET A 217 -0.09 14.20 -2.39
N PRO A 218 -0.72 14.41 -3.56
CA PRO A 218 -1.58 13.40 -4.19
C PRO A 218 -0.80 12.27 -4.91
N ILE A 219 0.23 11.72 -4.29
CA ILE A 219 1.06 10.64 -4.84
C ILE A 219 0.48 9.27 -4.43
N TYR A 220 -0.68 8.95 -5.00
CA TYR A 220 -1.32 7.66 -4.82
C TYR A 220 -2.09 7.23 -6.08
N ASN A 221 -2.11 5.94 -6.36
CA ASN A 221 -2.91 5.38 -7.45
C ASN A 221 -3.74 4.20 -6.94
N ILE A 222 -5.06 4.31 -7.03
CA ILE A 222 -5.98 3.20 -6.73
C ILE A 222 -6.57 2.71 -8.04
N SER A 223 -6.42 1.43 -8.36
CA SER A 223 -6.95 0.84 -9.58
C SER A 223 -7.70 -0.47 -9.35
N HIS A 224 -8.71 -0.76 -10.17
CA HIS A 224 -9.43 -2.04 -10.14
C HIS A 224 -9.92 -2.44 -8.74
N SER A 225 -10.33 -1.45 -7.95
CA SER A 225 -10.57 -1.64 -6.52
C SER A 225 -11.99 -1.24 -6.13
N VAL A 226 -12.41 -1.70 -4.95
CA VAL A 226 -13.71 -1.40 -4.36
C VAL A 226 -13.51 -0.61 -3.08
N ILE A 227 -14.17 0.55 -2.99
CA ILE A 227 -14.15 1.42 -1.80
C ILE A 227 -15.57 1.50 -1.25
N ARG A 228 -15.82 0.90 -0.09
CA ARG A 228 -17.18 0.76 0.44
C ARG A 228 -17.30 0.86 1.94
N ASP A 229 -18.46 1.30 2.42
CA ASP A 229 -18.80 1.27 3.85
C ASP A 229 -17.82 2.06 4.75
N ASN A 230 -17.04 3.00 4.21
CA ASN A 230 -16.14 3.84 4.99
C ASN A 230 -16.89 5.08 5.51
N GLU A 231 -16.40 5.65 6.61
CA GLU A 231 -17.07 6.74 7.33
C GLU A 231 -16.12 7.91 7.61
N VAL A 232 -16.50 9.09 7.16
CA VAL A 232 -15.82 10.35 7.48
C VAL A 232 -16.59 11.06 8.58
N ILE A 233 -15.90 11.56 9.60
CA ILE A 233 -16.54 12.24 10.75
C ILE A 233 -16.57 13.76 10.55
N ALA A 234 -15.58 14.37 9.88
CA ALA A 234 -15.58 15.82 9.64
C ALA A 234 -16.58 16.21 8.54
N SER A 235 -17.62 16.97 8.91
CA SER A 235 -18.87 17.01 8.14
C SER A 235 -18.90 17.94 6.93
N SER A 236 -18.11 19.02 6.87
CA SER A 236 -18.27 20.03 5.80
C SER A 236 -17.23 19.93 4.68
N THR A 237 -16.02 19.46 4.96
CA THR A 237 -14.92 19.33 3.98
C THR A 237 -14.23 17.97 4.03
N GLY A 238 -14.70 17.07 4.89
CA GLY A 238 -14.14 15.73 4.99
C GLY A 238 -14.39 14.93 3.73
N ALA A 239 -13.41 14.10 3.36
CA ALA A 239 -13.49 13.21 2.22
C ALA A 239 -12.95 11.82 2.55
N LEU A 240 -13.38 10.79 1.82
CA LEU A 240 -12.83 9.43 1.94
C LEU A 240 -11.36 9.42 1.54
N ILE A 241 -11.04 10.12 0.46
CA ILE A 241 -9.68 10.30 -0.02
C ILE A 241 -9.39 11.78 0.03
N PHE A 242 -8.50 12.15 0.95
CA PHE A 242 -8.21 13.53 1.24
C PHE A 242 -6.76 13.86 0.88
N THR A 243 -6.60 14.89 0.04
CA THR A 243 -5.30 15.46 -0.34
C THR A 243 -5.13 16.82 0.32
N GLN A 244 -4.09 16.97 1.15
CA GLN A 244 -3.80 18.23 1.83
C GLN A 244 -3.35 19.32 0.85
N THR A 245 -2.28 19.05 0.10
CA THR A 245 -1.62 19.99 -0.81
C THR A 245 -1.52 19.38 -2.21
N GLY A 246 -1.92 20.11 -3.26
CA GLY A 246 -1.76 19.65 -4.64
C GLY A 246 -0.35 19.85 -5.20
N PHE A 247 -0.13 19.42 -6.45
CA PHE A 247 1.11 19.74 -7.17
C PHE A 247 1.18 21.23 -7.54
N THR A 248 2.40 21.76 -7.64
CA THR A 248 2.68 23.12 -8.10
C THR A 248 2.70 23.23 -9.62
N ASP A 249 2.71 24.45 -10.17
CA ASP A 249 2.80 24.68 -11.61
C ASP A 249 4.05 24.04 -12.24
N GLU A 250 5.15 23.93 -11.49
CA GLU A 250 6.40 23.29 -11.93
C GLU A 250 6.34 21.76 -11.94
N THR A 251 5.59 21.17 -11.01
CA THR A 251 5.61 19.71 -10.77
C THR A 251 4.41 18.99 -11.39
N ILE A 252 3.33 19.71 -11.68
CA ILE A 252 2.08 19.14 -12.15
C ILE A 252 2.18 18.48 -13.53
N GLY A 253 3.00 19.03 -14.44
CA GLY A 253 3.19 18.47 -15.78
C GLY A 253 3.68 17.02 -15.71
N THR A 254 4.70 16.76 -14.88
CA THR A 254 5.21 15.41 -14.62
C THR A 254 4.15 14.52 -13.99
N ALA A 255 3.42 15.01 -12.98
CA ALA A 255 2.38 14.24 -12.30
C ALA A 255 1.25 13.78 -13.25
N LEU A 256 0.83 14.64 -14.18
CA LEU A 256 -0.19 14.33 -15.18
C LEU A 256 0.30 13.30 -16.21
N LEU A 257 1.59 13.35 -16.58
CA LEU A 257 2.21 12.39 -17.50
C LEU A 257 2.38 11.01 -16.87
N THR A 258 2.87 10.94 -15.63
CA THR A 258 3.10 9.67 -14.93
C THR A 258 1.80 9.00 -14.49
N ARG A 259 0.71 9.76 -14.38
CA ARG A 259 -0.63 9.23 -14.05
C ARG A 259 -0.70 8.54 -12.69
N THR A 260 0.25 8.84 -11.81
CA THR A 260 0.44 8.22 -10.49
C THR A 260 -0.51 8.73 -9.42
N SER A 261 -1.42 9.64 -9.78
CA SER A 261 -2.20 10.45 -8.84
C SER A 261 -3.70 10.33 -9.11
N GLY A 262 -4.44 9.60 -8.27
CA GLY A 262 -5.90 9.47 -8.34
C GLY A 262 -6.43 8.02 -8.41
N ILE A 263 -7.59 7.84 -9.03
CA ILE A 263 -8.35 6.58 -9.00
C ILE A 263 -8.76 6.17 -10.41
N ARG A 264 -8.65 4.87 -10.72
CA ARG A 264 -8.99 4.32 -12.02
C ARG A 264 -9.78 3.02 -11.93
N ASN A 265 -10.69 2.79 -12.87
CA ASN A 265 -11.40 1.50 -13.03
C ASN A 265 -11.95 0.93 -11.71
N SER A 266 -12.53 1.78 -10.86
CA SER A 266 -12.87 1.43 -9.49
C SER A 266 -14.31 1.77 -9.15
N THR A 267 -14.87 1.07 -8.17
CA THR A 267 -16.24 1.30 -7.71
C THR A 267 -16.23 1.80 -6.28
N ILE A 268 -16.95 2.90 -6.04
CA ILE A 268 -17.01 3.59 -4.75
C ILE A 268 -18.48 3.68 -4.32
N PHE A 269 -18.87 3.03 -3.23
CA PHE A 269 -20.27 3.01 -2.84
C PHE A 269 -20.54 2.88 -1.35
N HIS A 270 -21.71 3.38 -0.92
CA HIS A 270 -22.21 3.23 0.44
C HIS A 270 -21.28 3.78 1.53
N ASN A 271 -20.51 4.82 1.19
CA ASN A 271 -19.67 5.53 2.15
C ASN A 271 -20.43 6.71 2.78
N LYS A 272 -20.11 7.07 4.02
CA LYS A 272 -20.85 8.00 4.86
C LYS A 272 -20.02 9.22 5.30
N GLY A 273 -20.70 10.32 5.60
CA GLY A 273 -20.18 11.44 6.37
C GLY A 273 -19.20 12.39 5.67
N GLY A 274 -18.98 12.26 4.36
CA GLY A 274 -18.13 13.18 3.58
C GLY A 274 -18.18 12.97 2.07
N TYR A 275 -17.40 13.79 1.36
CA TYR A 275 -17.16 13.66 -0.08
C TYR A 275 -16.39 12.38 -0.41
N VAL A 276 -16.48 11.90 -1.65
CA VAL A 276 -15.63 10.81 -2.14
C VAL A 276 -14.17 11.23 -2.15
N ALA A 277 -13.87 12.41 -2.69
CA ALA A 277 -12.53 12.98 -2.69
C ALA A 277 -12.58 14.50 -2.81
N ASN A 278 -11.57 15.19 -2.27
CA ASN A 278 -11.25 16.55 -2.69
C ASN A 278 -10.24 16.50 -3.85
N ILE A 279 -10.67 16.97 -5.02
CA ILE A 279 -9.86 16.95 -6.23
C ILE A 279 -8.91 18.15 -6.19
N ARG A 280 -7.62 17.85 -6.12
CA ARG A 280 -6.49 18.78 -6.16
C ARG A 280 -5.71 18.64 -7.48
N GLU A 281 -4.81 19.58 -7.69
CA GLU A 281 -3.89 19.67 -8.81
C GLU A 281 -3.15 18.34 -9.01
N GLY A 282 -3.06 17.89 -10.27
CA GLY A 282 -2.42 16.65 -10.71
C GLY A 282 -3.24 15.38 -10.53
N MET A 283 -4.44 15.44 -9.95
CA MET A 283 -5.28 14.26 -9.72
C MET A 283 -6.08 13.85 -10.96
N ILE A 284 -6.15 12.54 -11.20
CA ILE A 284 -6.90 11.95 -12.31
C ILE A 284 -7.87 10.88 -11.79
N PHE A 285 -9.16 11.11 -11.98
CA PHE A 285 -10.22 10.16 -11.68
C PHE A 285 -10.80 9.66 -13.00
N ASN A 286 -10.59 8.37 -13.32
CA ASN A 286 -10.95 7.83 -14.62
C ASN A 286 -11.68 6.49 -14.54
N ASN A 287 -12.86 6.38 -15.17
CA ASN A 287 -13.69 5.17 -15.12
C ASN A 287 -14.01 4.75 -13.67
N VAL A 288 -14.61 5.69 -12.93
CA VAL A 288 -14.97 5.54 -11.52
C VAL A 288 -16.49 5.57 -11.37
N THR A 289 -17.05 4.46 -10.89
CA THR A 289 -18.47 4.35 -10.55
C THR A 289 -18.68 4.81 -9.12
N MET A 290 -19.49 5.85 -8.91
CA MET A 290 -19.81 6.39 -7.58
C MET A 290 -21.32 6.31 -7.34
N ILE A 291 -21.76 5.47 -6.40
CA ILE A 291 -23.19 5.27 -6.13
C ILE A 291 -23.47 5.21 -4.63
N LYS A 292 -24.59 5.79 -4.18
CA LYS A 292 -25.04 5.73 -2.77
C LYS A 292 -24.00 6.22 -1.74
N ASN A 293 -23.12 7.15 -2.11
CA ASN A 293 -22.24 7.83 -1.16
C ASN A 293 -22.94 9.07 -0.59
N ALA A 294 -22.52 9.52 0.60
CA ALA A 294 -23.08 10.72 1.22
C ALA A 294 -22.92 11.99 0.37
N ALA A 295 -21.79 12.12 -0.34
CA ALA A 295 -21.55 13.20 -1.30
C ALA A 295 -20.68 12.74 -2.48
N GLY A 296 -20.60 13.58 -3.51
CA GLY A 296 -19.80 13.34 -4.73
C GLY A 296 -18.34 13.78 -4.58
N LEU A 297 -17.79 14.42 -5.62
CA LEU A 297 -16.45 15.00 -5.60
C LEU A 297 -16.50 16.48 -5.17
N TYR A 298 -15.51 16.91 -4.39
CA TYR A 298 -15.28 18.33 -4.10
C TYR A 298 -14.16 18.85 -5.01
N LEU A 299 -14.48 19.73 -5.96
CA LEU A 299 -13.51 20.24 -6.93
C LEU A 299 -12.75 21.44 -6.34
N GLN A 300 -11.45 21.28 -6.11
CA GLN A 300 -10.61 22.24 -5.37
C GLN A 300 -9.23 22.44 -6.04
N ALA A 301 -9.13 22.17 -7.34
CA ALA A 301 -7.90 22.31 -8.11
C ALA A 301 -7.87 23.67 -8.83
N ALA A 302 -6.84 24.48 -8.58
CA ALA A 302 -6.57 25.72 -9.32
C ALA A 302 -6.08 25.39 -10.73
N ASN A 303 -6.24 26.29 -11.70
CA ASN A 303 -5.68 26.07 -13.03
C ASN A 303 -4.14 26.02 -13.01
N TRP A 304 -3.57 25.22 -13.90
CA TRP A 304 -2.13 25.15 -14.14
C TRP A 304 -1.70 26.30 -15.05
N ASN A 305 -0.72 27.09 -14.62
CA ASN A 305 -0.12 28.13 -15.46
C ASN A 305 1.12 27.61 -16.18
N VAL A 306 1.07 27.56 -17.51
CA VAL A 306 2.16 27.08 -18.36
C VAL A 306 2.83 28.27 -19.05
N PRO A 307 4.16 28.46 -18.92
CA PRO A 307 4.88 29.44 -19.72
C PRO A 307 4.74 29.10 -21.21
N ALA A 308 4.29 30.05 -22.02
CA ALA A 308 4.33 29.87 -23.47
C ALA A 308 5.78 29.94 -23.95
N SER A 309 6.22 28.90 -24.68
CA SER A 309 7.60 28.76 -25.14
C SER A 309 8.13 30.05 -25.79
N GLY A 310 9.20 30.61 -25.23
CA GLY A 310 9.87 31.82 -25.76
C GLY A 310 9.17 33.16 -25.48
N THR A 311 8.17 33.21 -24.60
CA THR A 311 7.43 34.44 -24.26
C THR A 311 7.16 34.57 -22.75
N THR A 312 6.90 35.79 -22.27
CA THR A 312 6.47 36.05 -20.87
C THR A 312 4.98 35.82 -20.64
N THR A 313 4.23 35.39 -21.66
CA THR A 313 2.80 35.10 -21.54
C THR A 313 2.58 33.70 -20.98
N THR A 314 1.69 33.58 -20.00
CA THR A 314 1.27 32.31 -19.44
C THR A 314 -0.09 31.91 -20.01
N SER A 315 -0.25 30.62 -20.29
CA SER A 315 -1.54 30.03 -20.63
C SER A 315 -2.07 29.24 -19.44
N SER A 316 -3.35 29.40 -19.13
CA SER A 316 -4.01 28.74 -18.00
C SER A 316 -4.78 27.52 -18.51
N VAL A 317 -4.45 26.33 -18.01
CA VAL A 317 -5.05 25.06 -18.44
C VAL A 317 -5.56 24.25 -17.23
N PRO A 318 -6.48 23.28 -17.42
CA PRO A 318 -6.92 22.43 -16.32
C PRO A 318 -5.77 21.65 -15.67
N SER A 319 -5.77 21.58 -14.35
CA SER A 319 -4.75 20.92 -13.53
C SER A 319 -5.16 19.52 -13.04
N ALA A 320 -6.44 19.18 -13.11
CA ALA A 320 -6.99 17.92 -12.66
C ALA A 320 -8.10 17.43 -13.62
N TYR A 321 -8.29 16.11 -13.69
CA TYR A 321 -9.20 15.51 -14.67
C TYR A 321 -10.13 14.48 -14.02
N VAL A 322 -11.42 14.62 -14.27
CA VAL A 322 -12.45 13.62 -13.95
C VAL A 322 -13.09 13.17 -15.26
N SER A 323 -12.99 11.89 -15.60
CA SER A 323 -13.49 11.35 -16.86
C SER A 323 -14.07 9.95 -16.68
N ASN A 324 -15.36 9.80 -16.90
CA ASN A 324 -16.00 8.51 -17.09
C ASN A 324 -16.28 8.34 -18.57
N ASN A 325 -15.46 7.53 -19.26
CA ASN A 325 -15.75 7.16 -20.64
C ASN A 325 -16.97 6.23 -20.65
N ILE A 326 -18.17 6.81 -20.63
CA ILE A 326 -19.37 6.13 -21.10
C ILE A 326 -19.32 6.29 -22.62
N ARG A 327 -18.66 5.37 -23.32
CA ARG A 327 -18.95 5.22 -24.75
C ARG A 327 -20.42 4.81 -24.82
N SER A 328 -21.29 5.75 -25.17
CA SER A 328 -22.62 5.43 -25.68
C SER A 328 -22.39 4.56 -26.90
N LEU A 329 -22.67 3.27 -26.80
CA LEU A 329 -22.90 2.43 -27.96
C LEU A 329 -24.17 2.97 -28.60
N ALA A 330 -24.00 3.80 -29.63
CA ALA A 330 -25.04 4.12 -30.60
C ALA A 330 -24.97 3.09 -31.72
#